data_AF-A0AAN8RTI7-F1
#
_entry.id   AF-A0AAN8RTI7-F1
#
_cell.length_a   1.000
_cell.length_b   1.000
_cell.length_c   1.000
_cell.angle_alpha   90.00
_cell.angle_beta   90.00
_cell.angle_gamma   90.00
#
_symmetry.space_group_name_H-M   'P 1'
#
loop_
_entity.id
_entity.type
_entity.pdbx_description
1 polymer ?
#
loop_
_entity_poly.entity_id
_entity_poly.type
_entity_poly.pdbx_seq_one_letter_code
_entity_poly.pdbx_strand_id
1 'polypeptide(L)'
;MVYGLFCFTVRRNFKLYSKTYQQAEIILQRQLPWQVLSGTSFSTCKVDKNKKPNLGGLQSQLNSFLNQIKGAANSVGDVKTLPKRILSSVQLKSYKDAPQTVQMVTLAGLAPMFGIPFLSLLTGHAYYCCAFAHLACGATILSFLGGTNLNDAIAQNDVSYERLGWCVMPQLVGWTSLLLPLPLGIMLASFGYCLTLVHDVLLSKYPPWMKSLRFITSGGIIVSFFLMLIFYILL
;
A
#
# COMPACT_ATOMS: atom_id res chain seq x y z
N MET A 1 15.53 15.79 22.41
CA MET A 1 14.29 16.34 23.02
C MET A 1 13.00 16.04 22.24
N VAL A 2 13.04 15.80 20.92
CA VAL A 2 11.83 15.56 20.09
C VAL A 2 11.21 14.17 20.30
N TYR A 3 12.02 13.13 20.56
CA TYR A 3 11.53 11.77 20.83
C TYR A 3 10.69 11.64 22.12
N GLY A 4 11.01 12.43 23.15
CA GLY A 4 10.27 12.41 24.43
C GLY A 4 8.88 13.03 24.33
N LEU A 5 8.73 14.12 23.55
CA LEU A 5 7.46 14.77 23.28
C LEU A 5 6.54 13.89 22.42
N PHE A 6 7.09 13.13 21.47
CA PHE A 6 6.33 12.17 20.68
C PHE A 6 5.80 11.03 21.56
N CYS A 7 6.64 10.50 22.46
CA CYS A 7 6.25 9.44 23.39
C CYS A 7 5.18 9.90 24.40
N PHE A 8 5.29 11.15 24.91
CA PHE A 8 4.31 11.69 25.85
C PHE A 8 2.96 12.04 25.19
N THR A 9 2.99 12.51 23.94
CA THR A 9 1.79 12.84 23.16
C THR A 9 1.02 11.58 22.75
N VAL A 10 1.73 10.50 22.40
CA VAL A 10 1.13 9.18 22.15
C VAL A 10 0.47 8.63 23.43
N ARG A 11 1.13 8.77 24.59
CA ARG A 11 0.60 8.27 25.87
C ARG A 11 -0.66 9.02 26.34
N ARG A 12 -0.76 10.34 26.12
CA ARG A 12 -1.99 11.11 26.42
C ARG A 12 -3.15 10.78 25.47
N ASN A 13 -2.89 10.56 24.19
CA ASN A 13 -3.93 10.20 23.22
C ASN A 13 -4.45 8.76 23.39
N PHE A 14 -3.62 7.83 23.87
CA PHE A 14 -4.07 6.47 24.21
C PHE A 14 -5.15 6.47 25.31
N LYS A 15 -5.03 7.37 26.31
CA LYS A 15 -6.04 7.53 27.37
C LYS A 15 -7.37 8.07 26.87
N LEU A 16 -7.35 8.99 25.89
CA LEU A 16 -8.56 9.51 25.25
C LEU A 16 -9.23 8.46 24.36
N TYR A 17 -8.44 7.69 23.60
CA TYR A 17 -8.94 6.56 22.80
C TYR A 17 -9.57 5.45 23.66
N SER A 18 -8.99 5.14 24.83
CA SER A 18 -9.54 4.11 25.72
C SER A 18 -10.97 4.40 26.19
N LYS A 19 -11.31 5.68 26.41
CA LYS A 19 -12.67 6.08 26.83
C LYS A 19 -13.70 5.89 25.72
N THR A 20 -13.30 6.07 24.45
CA THR A 20 -14.21 5.91 23.31
C THR A 20 -14.46 4.44 22.98
N TYR A 21 -13.47 3.56 23.18
CA TYR A 21 -13.65 2.10 23.05
C TYR A 21 -14.55 1.51 24.14
N GLN A 22 -14.45 2.00 25.38
CA GLN A 22 -15.29 1.52 26.48
C GLN A 22 -16.79 1.81 26.27
N GLN A 23 -17.14 2.89 25.58
CA GLN A 23 -18.52 3.22 25.25
C GLN A 23 -19.07 2.39 24.06
N ALA A 24 -18.19 1.90 23.17
CA ALA A 24 -18.56 1.07 22.03
C ALA A 24 -18.74 -0.42 22.41
N GLU A 25 -18.01 -0.91 23.43
CA GLU A 25 -18.17 -2.29 23.91
C GLU A 25 -19.54 -2.56 24.56
N ILE A 26 -20.19 -1.55 25.17
CA ILE A 26 -21.47 -1.75 25.88
C ILE A 26 -22.63 -2.01 24.91
N ILE A 27 -22.53 -1.61 23.64
CA ILE A 27 -23.59 -1.82 22.63
C ILE A 27 -23.36 -3.08 21.79
N LEU A 28 -22.12 -3.59 21.69
CA LEU A 28 -21.79 -4.82 20.94
C LEU A 28 -21.83 -6.11 21.78
N GLN A 29 -22.10 -6.02 23.09
CA GLN A 29 -22.06 -7.14 24.04
C GLN A 29 -23.29 -8.08 24.03
N ARG A 30 -24.24 -7.94 23.10
CA ARG A 30 -25.37 -8.88 22.99
C ARG A 30 -25.30 -9.66 21.68
N GLN A 31 -24.77 -10.89 21.77
CA GLN A 31 -24.75 -11.98 20.76
C GLN A 31 -23.41 -12.25 20.04
N LEU A 32 -22.36 -12.59 20.79
CA LEU A 32 -21.33 -13.54 20.29
C LEU A 32 -20.94 -14.52 21.40
N PRO A 33 -21.51 -15.74 21.43
CA PRO A 33 -21.01 -16.79 22.30
C PRO A 33 -19.72 -17.36 21.70
N TRP A 34 -18.60 -17.01 22.32
CA TRP A 34 -17.34 -17.73 22.20
C TRP A 34 -17.47 -19.03 23.00
N GLN A 35 -17.62 -20.15 22.30
CA GLN A 35 -17.28 -21.48 22.83
C GLN A 35 -16.11 -21.98 21.99
N VAL A 36 -15.00 -22.16 22.68
CA VAL A 36 -13.70 -22.59 22.18
C VAL A 36 -13.78 -24.07 21.81
N LEU A 37 -13.35 -24.39 20.58
CA LEU A 37 -12.80 -25.67 20.11
C LEU A 37 -13.48 -26.97 20.58
N SER A 38 -14.49 -27.42 19.83
CA SER A 38 -14.71 -28.85 19.54
C SER A 38 -15.83 -28.99 18.49
N GLY A 39 -15.45 -28.85 17.22
CA GLY A 39 -16.43 -28.86 16.14
C GLY A 39 -15.79 -28.51 14.82
N THR A 40 -15.24 -29.53 14.18
CA THR A 40 -14.86 -29.52 12.77
C THR A 40 -16.00 -28.99 11.90
N SER A 41 -15.91 -27.76 11.44
CA SER A 41 -16.47 -27.36 10.14
C SER A 41 -15.68 -26.17 9.61
N PHE A 42 -14.42 -26.45 9.27
CA PHE A 42 -13.77 -25.73 8.20
C PHE A 42 -14.71 -25.91 7.00
N SER A 43 -15.34 -24.84 6.53
CA SER A 43 -15.96 -24.83 5.20
C SER A 43 -14.83 -25.02 4.21
N THR A 44 -14.43 -26.28 4.04
CA THR A 44 -13.65 -26.74 2.92
C THR A 44 -14.49 -26.34 1.71
N CYS A 45 -13.99 -25.39 0.92
CA CYS A 45 -14.29 -25.42 -0.49
C CYS A 45 -13.98 -26.86 -0.92
N LYS A 46 -15.01 -27.65 -1.19
CA LYS A 46 -14.85 -29.01 -1.73
C LYS A 46 -14.08 -28.85 -3.03
N VAL A 47 -12.77 -29.06 -2.95
CA VAL A 47 -11.92 -29.24 -4.12
C VAL A 47 -12.32 -30.60 -4.67
N ASP A 48 -13.10 -30.56 -5.73
CA ASP A 48 -13.56 -31.72 -6.48
C ASP A 48 -12.33 -32.48 -7.03
N LYS A 49 -11.97 -33.60 -6.38
CA LYS A 49 -10.78 -34.40 -6.70
C LYS A 49 -10.89 -35.13 -8.05
N ASN A 50 -12.06 -35.11 -8.70
CA ASN A 50 -12.27 -35.71 -10.02
C ASN A 50 -12.20 -34.71 -11.18
N LYS A 51 -11.96 -33.43 -10.91
CA LYS A 51 -11.86 -32.41 -11.96
C LYS A 51 -10.41 -32.32 -12.45
N LYS A 52 -10.12 -32.97 -13.59
CA LYS A 52 -8.87 -32.73 -14.34
C LYS A 52 -8.68 -31.21 -14.49
N PRO A 53 -7.49 -30.66 -14.21
CA PRO A 53 -7.24 -29.22 -14.31
C PRO A 53 -7.56 -28.78 -15.73
N ASN A 54 -8.65 -28.02 -15.87
CA ASN A 54 -9.14 -27.58 -17.16
C ASN A 54 -8.25 -26.41 -17.60
N LEU A 55 -7.13 -26.74 -18.24
CA LEU A 55 -6.08 -25.82 -18.67
C LEU A 55 -6.64 -24.66 -19.52
N GLY A 56 -7.77 -24.90 -20.21
CA GLY A 56 -8.52 -23.89 -20.97
C GLY A 56 -9.19 -22.81 -20.11
N GLY A 57 -9.63 -23.11 -18.88
CA GLY A 57 -10.21 -22.11 -17.97
C GLY A 57 -9.14 -21.17 -17.39
N LEU A 58 -7.96 -21.72 -17.07
CA LEU A 58 -6.81 -20.93 -16.65
C LEU A 58 -6.29 -20.08 -17.81
N GLN A 59 -6.21 -20.64 -19.03
CA GLN A 59 -5.90 -19.87 -20.25
C GLN A 59 -6.93 -18.78 -20.53
N SER A 60 -8.21 -19.03 -20.29
CA SER A 60 -9.25 -18.01 -20.43
C SER A 60 -9.06 -16.85 -19.44
N GLN A 61 -8.76 -17.14 -18.17
CA GLN A 61 -8.49 -16.09 -17.17
C GLN A 61 -7.15 -15.39 -17.42
N LEU A 62 -6.11 -16.12 -17.86
CA LEU A 62 -4.84 -15.54 -18.27
C LEU A 62 -5.02 -14.65 -19.49
N ASN A 63 -5.82 -15.05 -20.47
CA ASN A 63 -6.09 -14.25 -21.66
C ASN A 63 -6.93 -13.02 -21.33
N SER A 64 -7.87 -13.09 -20.38
CA SER A 64 -8.60 -11.90 -19.90
C SER A 64 -7.67 -10.94 -19.15
N PHE A 65 -6.77 -11.46 -18.30
CA PHE A 65 -5.74 -10.66 -17.64
C PHE A 65 -4.75 -10.06 -18.63
N LEU A 66 -4.26 -10.83 -19.61
CA LEU A 66 -3.34 -10.36 -20.65
C LEU A 66 -4.01 -9.32 -21.54
N ASN A 67 -5.32 -9.43 -21.80
CA ASN A 67 -6.08 -8.41 -22.51
C ASN A 67 -6.31 -7.16 -21.67
N GLN A 68 -6.47 -7.28 -20.34
CA GLN A 68 -6.45 -6.12 -19.44
C GLN A 68 -5.07 -5.44 -19.39
N ILE A 69 -3.97 -6.21 -19.38
CA ILE A 69 -2.59 -5.69 -19.43
C ILE A 69 -2.30 -5.05 -20.79
N LYS A 70 -2.75 -5.64 -21.91
CA LYS A 70 -2.68 -5.03 -23.24
C LYS A 70 -3.54 -3.77 -23.35
N GLY A 71 -4.71 -3.75 -22.72
CA GLY A 71 -5.53 -2.55 -22.58
C GLY A 71 -4.80 -1.45 -21.81
N ALA A 72 -4.10 -1.81 -20.73
CA ALA A 72 -3.24 -0.88 -19.99
C ALA A 72 -2.02 -0.44 -20.81
N ALA A 73 -1.47 -1.30 -21.68
CA ALA A 73 -0.39 -0.96 -22.61
C ALA A 73 -0.86 0.02 -23.71
N ASN A 74 -2.09 -0.10 -24.19
CA ASN A 74 -2.68 0.87 -25.12
C ASN A 74 -2.97 2.22 -24.44
N SER A 75 -3.18 2.22 -23.11
CA SER A 75 -3.23 3.42 -22.28
C SER A 75 -1.87 4.14 -22.17
N VAL A 76 -0.76 3.54 -22.63
CA VAL A 76 0.57 4.17 -22.66
C VAL A 76 0.61 5.37 -23.62
N GLY A 77 -0.25 5.41 -24.63
CA GLY A 77 -0.45 6.61 -25.46
C GLY A 77 -1.05 7.80 -24.67
N ASP A 78 -1.87 7.51 -23.65
CA ASP A 78 -2.47 8.50 -22.74
C ASP A 78 -1.56 8.83 -21.54
N VAL A 79 -0.41 8.14 -21.37
CA VAL A 79 0.55 8.41 -20.28
C VAL A 79 1.13 9.82 -20.33
N LYS A 80 1.22 10.43 -21.52
CA LYS A 80 1.68 11.83 -21.62
C LYS A 80 0.68 12.81 -21.01
N THR A 81 -0.60 12.46 -20.96
CA THR A 81 -1.72 13.26 -20.42
C THR A 81 -2.14 12.82 -19.01
N LEU A 82 -1.83 11.59 -18.60
CA LEU A 82 -2.06 11.06 -17.25
C LEU A 82 -1.51 11.93 -16.11
N PRO A 83 -0.26 12.41 -16.10
CA PRO A 83 0.24 13.21 -15.00
C PRO A 83 -0.55 14.51 -14.85
N LYS A 84 -0.95 15.14 -15.96
CA LYS A 84 -1.80 16.35 -15.92
C LYS A 84 -3.20 16.04 -15.37
N ARG A 85 -3.83 14.93 -15.76
CA ARG A 85 -5.13 14.51 -15.20
C ARG A 85 -5.03 14.19 -13.71
N ILE A 86 -4.01 13.44 -13.30
CA ILE A 86 -3.76 13.08 -11.91
C ILE A 86 -3.56 14.35 -11.08
N LEU A 87 -2.68 15.27 -11.50
CA LEU A 87 -2.50 16.55 -10.82
C LEU A 87 -3.77 17.40 -10.76
N SER A 88 -4.62 17.40 -11.81
CA SER A 88 -5.89 18.13 -11.78
C SER A 88 -6.93 17.50 -10.85
N SER A 89 -6.93 16.17 -10.74
CA SER A 89 -7.84 15.41 -9.88
C SER A 89 -7.43 15.47 -8.41
N VAL A 90 -6.12 15.60 -8.15
CA VAL A 90 -5.57 15.74 -6.81
C VAL A 90 -5.58 17.22 -6.45
N GLN A 91 -6.60 17.63 -5.70
CA GLN A 91 -6.64 18.95 -5.08
C GLN A 91 -5.60 19.00 -3.96
N LEU A 92 -4.33 19.29 -4.30
CA LEU A 92 -3.21 19.37 -3.34
C LEU A 92 -3.51 20.36 -2.20
N LYS A 93 -4.34 21.37 -2.46
CA LYS A 93 -4.81 22.32 -1.45
C LYS A 93 -5.71 21.68 -0.39
N SER A 94 -6.49 20.66 -0.75
CA SER A 94 -7.35 19.89 0.17
C SER A 94 -6.59 18.95 1.11
N TYR A 95 -5.27 18.87 0.99
CA TYR A 95 -4.46 18.22 2.04
C TYR A 95 -4.68 18.88 3.41
N LYS A 96 -4.85 20.21 3.45
CA LYS A 96 -5.06 20.97 4.68
C LYS A 96 -6.38 20.64 5.39
N ASP A 97 -7.34 20.07 4.67
CA ASP A 97 -8.66 19.70 5.20
C ASP A 97 -8.62 18.39 6.00
N ALA A 98 -7.52 17.62 5.91
CA ALA A 98 -7.35 16.40 6.69
C ALA A 98 -7.17 16.71 8.19
N PRO A 99 -7.58 15.81 9.11
CA PRO A 99 -7.29 15.96 10.53
C PRO A 99 -5.78 16.09 10.78
N GLN A 100 -5.37 17.09 11.58
CA GLN A 100 -3.95 17.39 11.82
C GLN A 100 -3.14 16.18 12.29
N THR A 101 -3.75 15.30 13.09
CA THR A 101 -3.10 14.07 13.56
C THR A 101 -2.73 13.15 12.41
N VAL A 102 -3.61 12.97 11.43
CA VAL A 102 -3.36 12.08 10.27
C VAL A 102 -2.26 12.67 9.39
N GLN A 103 -2.28 13.98 9.18
CA GLN A 103 -1.26 14.71 8.43
C GLN A 103 0.15 14.49 9.03
N MET A 104 0.30 14.74 10.33
CA MET A 104 1.59 14.61 11.01
C MET A 104 2.09 13.18 11.05
N VAL A 105 1.21 12.20 11.33
CA VAL A 105 1.60 10.78 11.36
C VAL A 105 2.01 10.29 9.97
N THR A 106 1.28 10.68 8.92
CA THR A 106 1.59 10.27 7.55
C THR A 106 2.90 10.88 7.07
N LEU A 107 3.15 12.17 7.38
CA LEU A 107 4.44 12.81 7.10
C LEU A 107 5.59 12.22 7.92
N ALA A 108 5.35 11.86 9.19
CA ALA A 108 6.35 11.21 10.03
C ALA A 108 6.72 9.82 9.48
N GLY A 109 5.77 9.08 8.91
CA GLY A 109 6.02 7.81 8.22
C GLY A 109 6.93 7.93 6.99
N LEU A 110 7.06 9.13 6.42
CA LEU A 110 7.98 9.41 5.30
C LEU A 110 9.43 9.60 5.74
N ALA A 111 9.65 9.93 7.02
CA ALA A 111 10.99 10.17 7.57
C ALA A 111 11.97 8.99 7.37
N PRO A 112 11.63 7.72 7.65
CA PRO A 112 12.56 6.61 7.41
C PRO A 112 12.88 6.40 5.93
N MET A 113 11.98 6.78 5.03
CA MET A 113 12.22 6.69 3.59
C MET A 113 13.30 7.67 3.17
N PHE A 114 13.19 8.95 3.55
CA PHE A 114 14.22 9.93 3.21
C PHE A 114 15.50 9.81 4.04
N GLY A 115 15.42 9.28 5.26
CA GLY A 115 16.57 9.18 6.16
C GLY A 115 17.71 8.30 5.62
N ILE A 116 17.39 7.14 5.02
CA ILE A 116 18.41 6.19 4.53
C ILE A 116 19.20 6.72 3.32
N PRO A 117 18.58 7.22 2.23
CA PRO A 117 19.32 7.80 1.11
C PRO A 117 20.03 9.10 1.51
N PHE A 118 19.48 9.89 2.44
CA PHE A 118 20.17 11.06 2.98
C PHE A 118 21.42 10.69 3.78
N LEU A 119 21.36 9.65 4.60
CA LEU A 119 22.54 9.14 5.30
C LEU A 119 23.59 8.59 4.33
N SER A 120 23.15 7.93 3.25
CA SER A 120 24.05 7.44 2.19
C SER A 120 24.73 8.60 1.46
N LEU A 121 24.01 9.71 1.24
CA LEU A 121 24.57 10.94 0.70
C LEU A 121 25.61 11.58 1.63
N LEU A 122 25.33 11.66 2.94
CA LEU A 122 26.26 12.25 3.91
C LEU A 122 27.53 11.43 4.12
N THR A 123 27.42 10.10 4.06
CA THR A 123 28.55 9.18 4.25
C THR A 123 29.35 8.95 2.97
N GLY A 124 28.80 9.30 1.82
CA GLY A 124 29.42 9.09 0.51
C GLY A 124 29.70 7.62 0.20
N HIS A 125 28.99 6.69 0.85
CA HIS A 125 29.14 5.25 0.64
C HIS A 125 27.77 4.59 0.67
N ALA A 126 27.41 3.92 -0.43
CA ALA A 126 26.16 3.17 -0.54
C ALA A 126 26.35 1.76 0.02
N TYR A 127 26.19 1.59 1.35
CA TYR A 127 26.22 0.25 1.94
C TYR A 127 25.06 -0.60 1.41
N TYR A 128 25.38 -1.79 0.91
CA TYR A 128 24.38 -2.75 0.42
C TYR A 128 23.27 -3.01 1.45
N CYS A 129 23.64 -3.17 2.74
CA CYS A 129 22.68 -3.39 3.82
C CYS A 129 21.67 -2.23 3.97
N CYS A 130 22.11 -0.98 3.79
CA CYS A 130 21.24 0.19 3.88
C CYS A 130 20.27 0.24 2.70
N ALA A 131 20.76 -0.02 1.48
CA ALA A 131 19.91 -0.03 0.30
C ALA A 131 18.91 -1.19 0.31
N PHE A 132 19.31 -2.37 0.78
CA PHE A 132 18.40 -3.49 0.99
C PHE A 132 17.35 -3.19 2.07
N ALA A 133 17.76 -2.61 3.20
CA ALA A 133 16.82 -2.20 4.25
C ALA A 133 15.82 -1.15 3.74
N HIS A 134 16.28 -0.22 2.91
CA HIS A 134 15.42 0.79 2.27
C HIS A 134 14.37 0.14 1.35
N LEU A 135 14.79 -0.82 0.51
CA LEU A 135 13.89 -1.61 -0.34
C LEU A 135 12.88 -2.40 0.50
N ALA A 136 13.35 -3.08 1.57
CA ALA A 136 12.49 -3.86 2.46
C ALA A 136 11.44 -2.99 3.18
N CYS A 137 11.83 -1.82 3.68
CA CYS A 137 10.89 -0.87 4.27
C CYS A 137 9.87 -0.36 3.24
N GLY A 138 10.27 -0.14 1.99
CA GLY A 138 9.32 0.22 0.95
C GLY A 138 8.39 -0.94 0.54
N ALA A 139 8.87 -2.18 0.55
CA ALA A 139 8.04 -3.36 0.28
C ALA A 139 6.98 -3.59 1.37
N THR A 140 7.32 -3.36 2.65
CA THR A 140 6.34 -3.49 3.75
C THR A 140 5.26 -2.41 3.69
N ILE A 141 5.63 -1.17 3.36
CA ILE A 141 4.65 -0.08 3.15
C ILE A 141 3.74 -0.43 1.95
N LEU A 142 4.28 -0.98 0.86
CA LEU A 142 3.48 -1.38 -0.30
C LEU A 142 2.48 -2.50 0.05
N SER A 143 2.88 -3.45 0.90
CA SER A 143 1.97 -4.48 1.44
C SER A 143 0.86 -3.87 2.30
N PHE A 144 1.15 -2.82 3.08
CA PHE A 144 0.13 -2.11 3.85
C PHE A 144 -0.89 -1.43 2.94
N LEU A 145 -0.44 -0.82 1.83
CA LEU A 145 -1.34 -0.22 0.84
C LEU A 145 -2.34 -1.25 0.27
N GLY A 146 -1.90 -2.47 -0.03
CA GLY A 146 -2.80 -3.56 -0.43
C GLY A 146 -3.89 -3.86 0.61
N GLY A 147 -3.50 -3.90 1.90
CA GLY A 147 -4.45 -4.07 3.01
C GLY A 147 -5.45 -2.92 3.15
N THR A 148 -5.05 -1.68 2.85
CA THR A 148 -5.99 -0.56 2.89
C THR A 148 -7.06 -0.62 1.81
N ASN A 149 -6.73 -1.17 0.63
CA ASN A 149 -7.69 -1.38 -0.45
C ASN A 149 -8.69 -2.49 -0.09
N LEU A 150 -8.22 -3.52 0.61
CA LEU A 150 -9.09 -4.58 1.14
C LEU A 150 -10.08 -4.02 2.17
N ASN A 151 -9.59 -3.17 3.08
CA ASN A 151 -10.45 -2.53 4.08
C ASN A 151 -11.54 -1.67 3.42
N ASP A 152 -11.21 -0.95 2.35
CA ASP A 152 -12.20 -0.17 1.59
C ASP A 152 -13.23 -1.06 0.89
N ALA A 153 -12.80 -2.16 0.28
CA ALA A 153 -13.69 -3.13 -0.36
C ALA A 153 -14.68 -3.74 0.65
N ILE A 154 -14.21 -4.07 1.86
CA ILE A 154 -15.05 -4.57 2.96
C ILE A 154 -16.03 -3.48 3.43
N ALA A 155 -15.56 -2.25 3.62
CA ALA A 155 -16.41 -1.14 4.07
C ALA A 155 -17.54 -0.82 3.08
N GLN A 156 -17.29 -0.99 1.78
CA GLN A 156 -18.29 -0.80 0.72
C GLN A 156 -19.14 -2.06 0.45
N ASN A 157 -18.85 -3.17 1.12
CA ASN A 157 -19.46 -4.49 0.91
C ASN A 157 -19.40 -4.95 -0.57
N ASP A 158 -18.39 -4.50 -1.30
CA ASP A 158 -18.13 -4.82 -2.71
C ASP A 158 -16.90 -5.72 -2.80
N VAL A 159 -17.15 -7.01 -2.57
CA VAL A 159 -16.14 -8.07 -2.45
C VAL A 159 -16.06 -8.83 -3.79
N SER A 160 -15.75 -8.12 -4.86
CA SER A 160 -15.53 -8.71 -6.19
C SER A 160 -14.11 -9.28 -6.34
N TYR A 161 -13.97 -10.38 -7.10
CA TYR A 161 -12.67 -11.02 -7.36
C TYR A 161 -11.64 -10.04 -7.94
N GLU A 162 -12.09 -9.10 -8.78
CA GLU A 162 -11.24 -8.07 -9.37
C GLU A 162 -10.68 -7.11 -8.31
N ARG A 163 -11.54 -6.61 -7.39
CA ARG A 163 -11.11 -5.74 -6.29
C ARG A 163 -10.18 -6.46 -5.31
N LEU A 164 -10.46 -7.73 -4.99
CA LEU A 164 -9.55 -8.55 -4.19
C LEU A 164 -8.20 -8.76 -4.88
N GLY A 165 -8.20 -8.95 -6.20
CA GLY A 165 -6.97 -8.98 -7.00
C GLY A 165 -6.12 -7.74 -6.75
N TRP A 166 -6.72 -6.55 -6.84
CA TRP A 166 -6.04 -5.28 -6.56
C TRP A 166 -5.56 -5.11 -5.11
N CYS A 167 -6.08 -5.88 -4.15
CA CYS A 167 -5.59 -5.89 -2.78
C CYS A 167 -4.32 -6.74 -2.63
N VAL A 168 -4.24 -7.84 -3.36
CA VAL A 168 -3.13 -8.81 -3.27
C VAL A 168 -1.98 -8.45 -4.20
N MET A 169 -2.26 -7.81 -5.33
CA MET A 169 -1.23 -7.41 -6.32
C MET A 169 -0.09 -6.58 -5.70
N PRO A 170 -0.34 -5.52 -4.91
CA PRO A 170 0.74 -4.72 -4.31
C PRO A 170 1.62 -5.53 -3.36
N GLN A 171 1.04 -6.47 -2.61
CA GLN A 171 1.79 -7.34 -1.70
C GLN A 171 2.70 -8.32 -2.47
N LEU A 172 2.20 -8.92 -3.54
CA LEU A 172 3.00 -9.78 -4.42
C LEU A 172 4.14 -9.01 -5.08
N VAL A 173 3.87 -7.79 -5.57
CA VAL A 173 4.90 -6.92 -6.17
C VAL A 173 5.97 -6.54 -5.14
N GLY A 174 5.57 -6.19 -3.92
CA GLY A 174 6.51 -5.90 -2.83
C GLY A 174 7.40 -7.10 -2.51
N TRP A 175 6.82 -8.29 -2.36
CA TRP A 175 7.60 -9.49 -2.06
C TRP A 175 8.52 -9.90 -3.21
N THR A 176 8.03 -9.88 -4.45
CA THR A 176 8.86 -10.19 -5.62
C THR A 176 10.02 -9.20 -5.75
N SER A 177 9.83 -7.93 -5.44
CA SER A 177 10.91 -6.93 -5.48
C SER A 177 12.10 -7.28 -4.57
N LEU A 178 11.87 -8.00 -3.47
CA LEU A 178 12.92 -8.45 -2.54
C LEU A 178 13.71 -9.67 -3.05
N LEU A 179 13.13 -10.45 -3.94
CA LEU A 179 13.80 -11.63 -4.53
C LEU A 179 14.70 -11.25 -5.70
N LEU A 180 14.53 -10.06 -6.28
CA LEU A 180 15.33 -9.58 -7.38
C LEU A 180 16.64 -8.92 -6.90
N PRO A 181 17.66 -8.82 -7.77
CA PRO A 181 18.83 -8.00 -7.52
C PRO A 181 18.42 -6.57 -7.18
N LEU A 182 19.12 -5.96 -6.23
CA LEU A 182 18.79 -4.66 -5.64
C LEU A 182 18.34 -3.57 -6.64
N PRO A 183 19.07 -3.26 -7.75
CA PRO A 183 18.63 -2.22 -8.69
C PRO A 183 17.31 -2.58 -9.40
N LEU A 184 17.12 -3.85 -9.77
CA LEU A 184 15.87 -4.32 -10.37
C LEU A 184 14.72 -4.35 -9.36
N GLY A 185 15.01 -4.73 -8.12
CA GLY A 185 14.06 -4.70 -7.01
C GLY A 185 13.53 -3.28 -6.75
N ILE A 186 14.41 -2.29 -6.69
CA ILE A 186 14.04 -0.88 -6.53
C ILE A 186 13.17 -0.38 -7.70
N MET A 187 13.52 -0.74 -8.94
CA MET A 187 12.68 -0.39 -10.10
C MET A 187 11.29 -1.04 -10.04
N LEU A 188 11.23 -2.32 -9.66
CA LEU A 188 9.96 -3.05 -9.56
C LEU A 188 9.08 -2.50 -8.42
N ALA A 189 9.67 -2.19 -7.27
CA ALA A 189 8.98 -1.56 -6.16
C ALA A 189 8.42 -0.18 -6.55
N SER A 190 9.24 0.65 -7.22
CA SER A 190 8.81 1.95 -7.77
C SER A 190 7.61 1.80 -8.71
N PHE A 191 7.64 0.79 -9.58
CA PHE A 191 6.52 0.49 -10.46
C PHE A 191 5.24 0.08 -9.68
N GLY A 192 5.39 -0.74 -8.63
CA GLY A 192 4.28 -1.09 -7.73
C GLY A 192 3.63 0.11 -7.05
N TYR A 193 4.44 1.08 -6.60
CA TYR A 193 3.94 2.34 -6.06
C TYR A 193 3.20 3.19 -7.10
N CYS A 194 3.73 3.27 -8.32
CA CYS A 194 3.06 3.97 -9.42
C CYS A 194 1.69 3.35 -9.73
N LEU A 195 1.61 2.02 -9.85
CA LEU A 195 0.35 1.33 -10.10
C LEU A 195 -0.69 1.61 -8.99
N THR A 196 -0.25 1.53 -7.74
CA THR A 196 -1.15 1.75 -6.60
C THR A 196 -1.60 3.21 -6.52
N LEU A 197 -0.72 4.18 -6.81
CA LEU A 197 -1.07 5.60 -6.87
C LEU A 197 -2.09 5.88 -7.97
N VAL A 198 -1.91 5.29 -9.16
CA VAL A 198 -2.86 5.46 -10.28
C VAL A 198 -4.23 4.88 -9.90
N HIS A 199 -4.25 3.69 -9.29
CA HIS A 199 -5.46 3.07 -8.80
C HIS A 199 -6.18 3.93 -7.74
N ASP A 200 -5.45 4.43 -6.75
CA ASP A 200 -6.02 5.21 -5.64
C ASP A 200 -6.59 6.56 -6.09
N VAL A 201 -5.96 7.20 -7.10
CA VAL A 201 -6.44 8.47 -7.64
C VAL A 201 -7.65 8.28 -8.55
N LEU A 202 -7.58 7.32 -9.48
CA LEU A 202 -8.56 7.18 -10.56
C LEU A 202 -9.76 6.29 -10.19
N LEU A 203 -9.53 5.16 -9.53
CA LEU A 203 -10.58 4.15 -9.31
C LEU A 203 -11.21 4.27 -7.92
N SER A 204 -10.45 4.74 -6.92
CA SER A 204 -10.96 4.76 -5.55
C SER A 204 -11.87 5.95 -5.27
N LYS A 205 -12.98 5.70 -4.56
CA LYS A 205 -13.94 6.71 -4.09
C LYS A 205 -13.52 7.34 -2.76
N TYR A 206 -12.21 7.55 -2.57
CA TYR A 206 -11.72 8.20 -1.37
C TYR A 206 -12.08 9.69 -1.32
N PRO A 207 -12.26 10.25 -0.10
CA PRO A 207 -12.41 11.69 0.05
C PRO A 207 -11.16 12.41 -0.48
N PRO A 208 -11.30 13.63 -1.01
CA PRO A 208 -10.23 14.33 -1.72
C PRO A 208 -8.97 14.54 -0.89
N TRP A 209 -9.10 14.77 0.42
CA TRP A 209 -7.97 14.94 1.33
C TRP A 209 -7.10 13.66 1.44
N MET A 210 -7.71 12.48 1.40
CA MET A 210 -7.02 11.19 1.50
C MET A 210 -6.28 10.86 0.20
N LYS A 211 -6.86 11.23 -0.95
CA LYS A 211 -6.19 11.12 -2.26
C LYS A 211 -4.92 11.97 -2.32
N SER A 212 -5.01 13.22 -1.87
CA SER A 212 -3.85 14.12 -1.80
C SER A 212 -2.75 13.61 -0.88
N LEU A 213 -3.12 13.06 0.28
CA LEU A 213 -2.18 12.43 1.21
C LEU A 213 -1.42 11.27 0.56
N ARG A 214 -2.13 10.32 -0.04
CA ARG A 214 -1.52 9.16 -0.69
C ARG A 214 -0.64 9.54 -1.86
N PHE A 215 -1.03 10.57 -2.62
CA PHE A 215 -0.22 11.12 -3.71
C PHE A 215 1.11 11.68 -3.18
N ILE A 216 1.09 12.47 -2.10
CA ILE A 216 2.31 13.03 -1.49
C ILE A 216 3.20 11.91 -0.95
N THR A 217 2.63 10.95 -0.21
CA THR A 217 3.40 9.85 0.40
C THR A 217 4.01 8.94 -0.66
N SER A 218 3.22 8.45 -1.60
CA SER A 218 3.70 7.53 -2.63
C SER A 218 4.65 8.24 -3.60
N GLY A 219 4.37 9.50 -3.95
CA GLY A 219 5.29 10.33 -4.73
C GLY A 219 6.62 10.55 -4.01
N GLY A 220 6.60 10.82 -2.71
CA GLY A 220 7.81 10.94 -1.89
C GLY A 220 8.63 9.65 -1.85
N ILE A 221 7.98 8.49 -1.72
CA ILE A 221 8.65 7.18 -1.75
C ILE A 221 9.29 6.92 -3.12
N ILE A 222 8.58 7.19 -4.21
CA ILE A 222 9.11 7.04 -5.57
C ILE A 222 10.36 7.89 -5.75
N VAL A 223 10.31 9.17 -5.36
CA VAL A 223 11.48 10.07 -5.42
C VAL A 223 12.63 9.53 -4.57
N SER A 224 12.34 9.03 -3.38
CA SER A 224 13.34 8.45 -2.47
C SER A 224 14.01 7.22 -3.08
N PHE A 225 13.26 6.34 -3.74
CA PHE A 225 13.78 5.18 -4.46
C PHE A 225 14.67 5.56 -5.65
N PHE A 226 14.26 6.56 -6.44
CA PHE A 226 15.11 7.07 -7.52
C PHE A 226 16.40 7.67 -6.98
N LEU A 227 16.33 8.41 -5.87
CA LEU A 227 17.51 8.98 -5.22
C LEU A 227 18.49 7.88 -4.75
N MET A 228 17.97 6.84 -4.10
CA MET A 228 18.76 5.69 -3.67
C MET A 228 19.39 4.95 -4.87
N LEU A 229 18.63 4.75 -5.95
CA LEU A 229 19.12 4.10 -7.16
C LEU A 229 20.27 4.91 -7.80
N ILE A 230 20.13 6.23 -7.86
CA ILE A 230 21.16 7.13 -8.38
C ILE A 230 22.44 7.03 -7.53
N PHE A 231 22.32 7.07 -6.21
CA PHE A 231 23.49 6.92 -5.32
C PHE A 231 24.14 5.56 -5.42
N TYR A 232 23.35 4.48 -5.56
CA TYR A 232 23.87 3.14 -5.73
C TYR A 232 24.62 2.94 -7.07
N ILE A 233 24.30 3.72 -8.09
CA ILE A 233 24.99 3.67 -9.40
C ILE A 233 26.25 4.55 -9.41
N LEU A 234 26.24 5.67 -8.68
CA LEU A 234 27.33 6.66 -8.69
C LEU A 234 28.49 6.34 -7.73
N LEU A 235 28.24 5.54 -6.69
CA LEU A 235 29.19 5.19 -5.62
C LEU A 235 29.63 3.74 -5.73
#